data_AF-A0A4P8QKN3-F1
#
_entry.id   AF-A0A4P8QKN3-F1
#
_cell.length_a   1.000
_cell.length_b   1.000
_cell.length_c   1.000
_cell.angle_alpha   90.00
_cell.angle_beta   90.00
_cell.angle_gamma   90.00
#
_symmetry.space_group_name_H-M   'P 1'
#
loop_
_entity.id
_entity.type
_entity.pdbx_description
1 polymer ?
#
loop_
_entity_poly.entity_id
_entity_poly.type
_entity_poly.pdbx_seq_one_letter_code
_entity_poly.pdbx_strand_id
1 'polypeptide(L)'
;MPAAGSAATASAPAPTPGYDWFLNTDGQEAMLAYGVANSDEVKLKLACQAGSSALELTAASDKPGREIYLESGGDTERYRAASEPAVVHDGELLTAQAKTKDPVFQRFRRLGWIAAWADDERHIYAAHPAAKVQIERFFTVCG
;
A
#
# COMPACT_ATOMS: atom_id res chain seq x y z
N MET A 1 -40.40 3.74 10.54
CA MET A 1 -39.65 2.54 10.10
C MET A 1 -38.16 2.89 10.14
N PRO A 2 -37.30 2.06 10.75
CA PRO A 2 -35.89 2.40 10.93
C PRO A 2 -35.14 2.22 9.60
N ALA A 3 -34.40 3.24 9.18
CA ALA A 3 -33.43 3.11 8.09
C ALA A 3 -32.17 2.47 8.70
N ALA A 4 -31.91 1.22 8.33
CA ALA A 4 -30.68 0.53 8.67
C ALA A 4 -29.51 1.34 8.12
N GLY A 5 -28.67 1.86 9.01
CA GLY A 5 -27.33 2.29 8.66
C GLY A 5 -26.58 1.05 8.20
N SER A 6 -26.52 0.85 6.88
CA SER A 6 -25.56 -0.06 6.27
C SER A 6 -24.17 0.47 6.60
N ALA A 7 -23.63 0.04 7.74
CA ALA A 7 -22.20 -0.08 7.88
C ALA A 7 -21.79 -0.98 6.71
N ALA A 8 -21.29 -0.36 5.64
CA ALA A 8 -20.71 -1.08 4.54
C ALA A 8 -19.62 -1.96 5.16
N THR A 9 -19.91 -3.25 5.33
CA THR A 9 -18.88 -4.27 5.27
C THR A 9 -18.28 -4.06 3.91
N ALA A 10 -17.19 -3.29 3.86
CA ALA A 10 -16.41 -3.10 2.66
C ALA A 10 -15.90 -4.49 2.29
N SER A 11 -16.70 -5.21 1.49
CA SER A 11 -16.35 -6.50 0.94
C SER A 11 -14.98 -6.32 0.30
N ALA A 12 -14.02 -7.14 0.69
CA ALA A 12 -12.67 -7.03 0.16
C ALA A 12 -12.78 -7.07 -1.38
N PRO A 13 -12.29 -6.04 -2.09
CA PRO A 13 -12.27 -6.06 -3.54
C PRO A 13 -11.52 -7.31 -4.02
N ALA A 14 -11.96 -7.84 -5.17
CA ALA A 14 -11.29 -8.99 -5.75
C ALA A 14 -9.83 -8.63 -6.05
N PRO A 15 -8.86 -9.48 -5.69
CA PRO A 15 -7.47 -9.26 -6.02
C PRO A 15 -7.30 -9.22 -7.55
N THR A 16 -6.46 -8.30 -8.01
CA THR A 16 -6.17 -8.14 -9.43
C THR A 16 -5.39 -9.36 -9.93
N PRO A 17 -5.85 -10.05 -10.99
CA PRO A 17 -5.13 -11.19 -11.54
C PRO A 17 -3.70 -10.82 -11.91
N GLY A 18 -2.72 -11.60 -11.44
CA GLY A 18 -1.30 -11.40 -11.72
C GLY A 18 -0.57 -10.43 -10.77
N TYR A 19 -1.29 -9.58 -10.03
CA TYR A 19 -0.68 -8.69 -9.05
C TYR A 19 -0.80 -9.25 -7.63
N ASP A 20 0.28 -9.16 -6.87
CA ASP A 20 0.29 -9.60 -5.49
C ASP A 20 1.27 -8.80 -4.63
N TRP A 21 1.20 -9.03 -3.32
CA TRP A 21 2.13 -8.48 -2.35
C TRP A 21 3.27 -9.45 -2.06
N PHE A 22 4.50 -8.94 -2.16
CA PHE A 22 5.73 -9.66 -1.92
C PHE A 22 6.49 -9.02 -0.76
N LEU A 23 6.67 -9.78 0.32
CA LEU A 23 7.50 -9.37 1.45
C LEU A 23 8.95 -9.81 1.24
N ASN A 24 9.83 -8.82 1.24
CA ASN A 24 11.27 -8.96 1.36
C ASN A 24 11.72 -8.42 2.71
N THR A 25 12.47 -9.20 3.46
CA THR A 25 13.07 -8.76 4.72
C THR A 25 14.58 -8.91 4.62
N ASP A 26 15.31 -7.81 4.73
CA ASP A 26 16.77 -7.78 4.70
C ASP A 26 17.31 -7.23 6.02
N GLY A 27 17.82 -8.12 6.88
CA GLY A 27 18.38 -7.75 8.18
C GLY A 27 17.38 -7.05 9.12
N GLN A 28 17.48 -5.72 9.20
CA GLN A 28 16.59 -4.87 10.01
C GLN A 28 15.57 -4.10 9.16
N GLU A 29 15.65 -4.19 7.84
CA GLU A 29 14.69 -3.57 6.93
C GLU A 29 13.66 -4.61 6.50
N ALA A 30 12.38 -4.25 6.58
CA ALA A 30 11.32 -4.98 5.92
C ALA A 30 10.80 -4.12 4.76
N MET A 31 10.50 -4.78 3.65
CA MET A 31 10.02 -4.17 2.43
C MET A 31 8.89 -5.03 1.86
N LEU A 32 7.76 -4.42 1.57
CA LEU A 32 6.59 -5.06 1.03
C LEU A 32 6.24 -4.37 -0.29
N ALA A 33 6.43 -5.07 -1.40
CA ALA A 33 6.18 -4.56 -2.74
C ALA A 33 4.92 -5.18 -3.33
N TYR A 34 4.06 -4.36 -3.93
CA TYR A 34 2.92 -4.77 -4.73
C TYR A 34 3.27 -4.66 -6.20
N GLY A 35 3.22 -5.79 -6.90
CA GLY A 35 3.61 -5.88 -8.29
C GLY A 35 3.22 -7.22 -8.90
N VAL A 36 3.75 -7.50 -10.09
CA VAL A 36 3.54 -8.78 -10.77
C VAL A 36 4.72 -9.70 -10.50
N ALA A 37 4.44 -10.95 -10.11
CA ALA A 37 5.50 -11.96 -9.95
C ALA A 37 6.26 -12.16 -11.26
N ASN A 38 7.60 -12.11 -11.21
CA ASN A 38 8.48 -12.25 -12.39
C ASN A 38 8.31 -11.12 -13.42
N SER A 39 7.99 -9.91 -12.97
CA SER A 39 8.03 -8.72 -13.81
C SER A 39 8.62 -7.56 -13.03
N ASP A 40 9.24 -6.64 -13.74
CA ASP A 40 9.79 -5.39 -13.19
C ASP A 40 8.70 -4.37 -12.83
N GLU A 41 7.43 -4.76 -12.91
CA GLU A 41 6.31 -3.88 -12.63
C GLU A 41 5.96 -3.92 -11.13
N VAL A 42 6.38 -2.88 -10.43
CA VAL A 42 6.01 -2.59 -9.04
C VAL A 42 5.17 -1.31 -9.03
N LYS A 43 3.92 -1.39 -8.54
CA LYS A 43 3.03 -0.23 -8.45
C LYS A 43 3.17 0.49 -7.11
N LEU A 44 3.33 -0.27 -6.04
CA LEU A 44 3.42 0.26 -4.69
C LEU A 44 4.47 -0.50 -3.90
N LYS A 45 5.24 0.20 -3.08
CA LYS A 45 6.27 -0.36 -2.22
C LYS A 45 6.15 0.29 -0.85
N LEU A 46 6.32 -0.51 0.19
CA LEU A 46 6.23 -0.13 1.58
C LEU A 46 7.51 -0.61 2.25
N ALA A 47 8.37 0.27 2.71
CA ALA A 47 9.60 -0.09 3.42
C ALA A 47 9.54 0.43 4.85
N CYS A 48 10.11 -0.30 5.80
CA CYS A 48 10.18 0.11 7.19
C CYS A 48 11.42 -0.48 7.84
N GLN A 49 11.86 0.16 8.92
CA GLN A 49 12.87 -0.40 9.81
C GLN A 49 12.19 -1.15 10.95
N ALA A 50 12.72 -2.32 11.29
CA ALA A 50 12.19 -3.17 12.35
C ALA A 50 12.13 -2.40 13.68
N GLY A 51 10.94 -2.36 14.30
CA GLY A 51 10.70 -1.62 15.54
C GLY A 51 10.71 -0.08 15.43
N SER A 52 10.86 0.51 14.24
CA SER A 52 10.89 1.97 14.08
C SER A 52 9.50 2.62 14.04
N SER A 53 8.43 1.87 13.72
CA SER A 53 7.08 2.39 13.39
C SER A 53 7.01 3.36 12.19
N ALA A 54 8.14 3.79 11.64
CA ALA A 54 8.23 4.62 10.44
C ALA A 54 8.11 3.74 9.20
N LEU A 55 7.26 4.18 8.28
CA LEU A 55 6.92 3.46 7.06
C LEU A 55 7.15 4.40 5.88
N GLU A 56 8.09 4.05 5.03
CA GLU A 56 8.32 4.72 3.77
C GLU A 56 7.42 4.09 2.70
N LEU A 57 6.61 4.92 2.07
CA LEU A 57 5.69 4.55 1.01
C LEU A 57 6.27 5.04 -0.31
N THR A 58 6.51 4.14 -1.26
CA THR A 58 6.92 4.50 -2.61
C THR A 58 5.85 4.02 -3.60
N ALA A 59 5.21 4.91 -4.33
CA ALA A 59 4.28 4.57 -5.41
C ALA A 59 4.91 4.90 -6.77
N ALA A 60 4.78 4.00 -7.74
CA ALA A 60 5.16 4.31 -9.12
C ALA A 60 4.02 5.07 -9.81
N SER A 61 4.34 6.20 -10.43
CA SER A 61 3.40 7.01 -11.19
C SER A 61 4.00 7.43 -12.52
N ASP A 62 3.17 7.57 -13.54
CA ASP A 62 3.60 8.09 -14.85
C ASP A 62 3.82 9.61 -14.81
N LYS A 63 3.20 10.29 -13.83
CA LYS A 63 3.21 11.74 -13.70
C LYS A 63 3.78 12.20 -12.34
N PRO A 64 4.35 13.41 -12.30
CA PRO A 64 4.70 14.06 -11.04
C PRO A 64 3.48 14.30 -10.17
N GLY A 65 3.53 13.73 -8.98
CA GLY A 65 2.59 13.94 -7.88
C GLY A 65 3.32 14.53 -6.67
N ARG A 66 2.57 15.18 -5.78
CA ARG A 66 3.13 15.68 -4.49
C ARG A 66 2.43 15.11 -3.28
N GLU A 67 1.43 14.27 -3.51
CA GLU A 67 0.57 13.71 -2.49
C GLU A 67 0.17 12.30 -2.93
N ILE A 68 0.23 11.35 -2.01
CA ILE A 68 -0.33 10.02 -2.18
C ILE A 68 -1.56 9.95 -1.29
N TYR A 69 -2.71 9.73 -1.91
CA TYR A 69 -3.95 9.57 -1.18
C TYR A 69 -4.28 8.09 -1.08
N LEU A 70 -4.25 7.56 0.14
CA LEU A 70 -4.53 6.16 0.44
C LEU A 70 -5.92 6.00 1.03
N GLU A 71 -6.54 4.86 0.74
CA GLU A 71 -7.83 4.46 1.26
C GLU A 71 -7.82 2.97 1.61
N SER A 72 -8.34 2.59 2.77
CA SER A 72 -8.55 1.19 3.11
C SER A 72 -9.84 1.02 3.91
N GLY A 73 -10.79 0.28 3.35
CA GLY A 73 -12.01 -0.11 4.06
C GLY A 73 -12.86 1.04 4.59
N GLY A 74 -12.79 2.22 3.96
CA GLY A 74 -13.51 3.44 4.36
C GLY A 74 -12.67 4.45 5.15
N ASP A 75 -11.50 4.07 5.63
CA ASP A 75 -10.52 5.02 6.18
C ASP A 75 -9.68 5.58 5.04
N THR A 76 -9.46 6.90 5.04
CA THR A 76 -8.74 7.61 3.98
C THR A 76 -7.69 8.51 4.59
N GLU A 77 -6.49 8.56 4.01
CA GLU A 77 -5.37 9.32 4.55
C GLU A 77 -4.52 9.91 3.41
N ARG A 78 -4.12 11.18 3.54
CA ARG A 78 -3.30 11.88 2.55
C ARG A 78 -1.89 12.06 3.09
N TYR A 79 -0.91 11.52 2.37
CA TYR A 79 0.50 11.67 2.70
C TYR A 79 1.16 12.59 1.69
N ARG A 80 1.95 13.55 2.17
CA ARG A 80 2.80 14.34 1.27
C ARG A 80 3.91 13.46 0.73
N ALA A 81 4.01 13.41 -0.59
CA ALA A 81 5.01 12.67 -1.31
C ALA A 81 5.96 13.62 -2.04
N ALA A 82 7.23 13.26 -2.10
CA ALA A 82 8.16 13.85 -3.05
C ALA A 82 8.11 13.03 -4.33
N SER A 83 7.99 13.70 -5.47
CA SER A 83 8.20 13.07 -6.77
C SER A 83 9.68 13.10 -7.08
N GLU A 84 10.24 11.94 -7.37
CA GLU A 84 11.62 11.78 -7.81
C GLU A 84 11.63 10.99 -9.13
N PRO A 85 12.46 11.39 -10.11
CA PRO A 85 12.56 10.64 -11.35
C PRO A 85 13.04 9.22 -11.06
N ALA A 86 12.31 8.22 -11.57
CA ALA A 86 12.67 6.83 -11.39
C ALA A 86 13.99 6.56 -12.13
N VAL A 87 15.08 6.33 -11.41
CA VAL A 87 16.40 6.08 -12.02
C VAL A 87 16.44 4.74 -12.78
N VAL A 88 15.52 3.83 -12.45
CA VAL A 88 15.51 2.42 -12.93
C VAL A 88 14.38 2.13 -13.93
N HIS A 89 13.33 2.97 -14.00
CA HIS A 89 12.17 2.78 -14.88
C HIS A 89 11.76 4.09 -15.57
N ASP A 90 11.04 4.02 -16.68
CA ASP A 90 10.37 5.19 -17.26
C ASP A 90 9.19 5.58 -16.34
N GLY A 91 9.24 6.77 -15.73
CA GLY A 91 8.22 7.29 -14.82
C GLY A 91 8.79 8.07 -13.63
N GLU A 92 7.93 8.40 -12.67
CA GLU A 92 8.30 9.01 -11.40
C GLU A 92 7.94 8.13 -10.21
N LEU A 93 8.78 8.19 -9.18
CA LEU A 93 8.55 7.56 -7.90
C LEU A 93 8.05 8.62 -6.92
N LEU A 94 6.85 8.38 -6.40
CA LEU A 94 6.28 9.17 -5.32
C LEU A 94 6.69 8.54 -4.00
N THR A 95 7.60 9.20 -3.28
CA THR A 95 8.06 8.75 -1.96
C THR A 95 7.40 9.59 -0.86
N ALA A 96 6.63 8.96 0.01
CA ALA A 96 6.00 9.58 1.17
C ALA A 96 6.44 8.89 2.46
N GLN A 97 6.48 9.66 3.55
CA GLN A 97 6.69 9.12 4.88
C GLN A 97 5.35 8.96 5.59
N ALA A 98 5.13 7.78 6.15
CA ALA A 98 3.94 7.38 6.87
C ALA A 98 4.31 6.62 8.15
N LYS A 99 3.29 6.19 8.91
CA LYS A 99 3.48 5.36 10.10
C LYS A 99 2.66 4.09 9.97
N THR A 100 3.22 2.98 10.42
CA THR A 100 2.48 1.70 10.47
C THR A 100 1.26 1.75 11.38
N LYS A 101 1.22 2.71 12.31
CA LYS A 101 0.10 2.94 13.24
C LYS A 101 -1.03 3.80 12.64
N ASP A 102 -0.87 4.34 11.43
CA ASP A 102 -1.93 5.14 10.81
C ASP A 102 -3.16 4.25 10.52
N PRO A 103 -4.38 4.78 10.69
CA PRO A 103 -5.61 3.98 10.62
C PRO A 103 -5.77 3.26 9.28
N VAL A 104 -5.36 3.90 8.17
CA VAL A 104 -5.40 3.30 6.83
C VAL A 104 -4.53 2.03 6.72
N PHE A 105 -3.36 2.00 7.36
CA PHE A 105 -2.48 0.83 7.34
C PHE A 105 -2.94 -0.27 8.30
N GLN A 106 -3.50 0.11 9.46
CA GLN A 106 -4.13 -0.84 10.38
C GLN A 106 -5.31 -1.55 9.71
N ARG A 107 -6.10 -0.82 8.91
CA ARG A 107 -7.16 -1.40 8.07
C ARG A 107 -6.60 -2.29 6.98
N PHE A 108 -5.56 -1.84 6.27
CA PHE A 108 -4.89 -2.63 5.24
C PHE A 108 -4.40 -3.96 5.78
N ARG A 109 -3.73 -3.97 6.95
CA ARG A 109 -3.30 -5.20 7.63
C ARG A 109 -4.47 -6.14 7.92
N ARG A 110 -5.61 -5.61 8.39
CA ARG A 110 -6.78 -6.42 8.76
C ARG A 110 -7.56 -6.94 7.56
N LEU A 111 -7.70 -6.13 6.52
CA LEU A 111 -8.52 -6.43 5.34
C LEU A 111 -7.72 -7.16 4.25
N GLY A 112 -6.42 -6.88 4.16
CA GLY A 112 -5.51 -7.36 3.12
C GLY A 112 -5.67 -6.61 1.80
N TRP A 113 -6.16 -5.37 1.82
CA TRP A 113 -6.25 -4.52 0.63
C TRP A 113 -6.21 -3.03 0.98
N ILE A 114 -5.63 -2.25 0.08
CA ILE A 114 -5.56 -0.80 0.16
C ILE A 114 -5.77 -0.25 -1.25
N ALA A 115 -6.29 0.96 -1.37
CA ALA A 115 -6.38 1.67 -2.62
C ALA A 115 -5.53 2.93 -2.53
N ALA A 116 -4.82 3.26 -3.61
CA ALA A 116 -4.19 4.55 -3.78
C ALA A 116 -4.92 5.31 -4.89
N TRP A 117 -5.05 6.61 -4.70
CA TRP A 117 -5.52 7.51 -5.74
C TRP A 117 -4.31 8.16 -6.40
N ALA A 118 -4.25 8.06 -7.73
CA ALA A 118 -3.26 8.72 -8.57
C ALA A 118 -3.99 9.39 -9.73
N ASP A 119 -3.79 10.70 -9.92
CA ASP A 119 -4.37 11.46 -11.07
C ASP A 119 -5.89 11.28 -11.21
N ASP A 120 -6.64 11.38 -10.10
CA ASP A 120 -8.10 11.10 -10.00
C ASP A 120 -8.52 9.63 -10.29
N GLU A 121 -7.57 8.75 -10.61
CA GLU A 121 -7.81 7.32 -10.75
C GLU A 121 -7.58 6.58 -9.43
N ARG A 122 -8.54 5.72 -9.06
CA ARG A 122 -8.46 4.89 -7.86
C ARG A 122 -7.89 3.52 -8.22
N HIS A 123 -6.64 3.29 -7.86
CA HIS A 123 -5.98 1.99 -8.00
C HIS A 123 -6.17 1.16 -6.74
N ILE A 124 -6.79 -0.01 -6.88
CA ILE A 124 -7.01 -0.93 -5.77
C ILE A 124 -5.94 -2.01 -5.78
N TYR A 125 -5.22 -2.14 -4.67
CA TYR A 125 -4.15 -3.11 -4.44
C TYR A 125 -4.60 -4.17 -3.43
N ALA A 126 -5.47 -5.07 -3.90
CA ALA A 126 -5.95 -6.18 -3.11
C ALA A 126 -4.94 -7.35 -3.14
N ALA A 127 -4.66 -7.90 -1.96
CA ALA A 127 -3.77 -9.05 -1.79
C ALA A 127 -4.50 -10.35 -2.01
N HIS A 128 -3.82 -11.34 -2.59
CA HIS A 128 -4.33 -12.70 -2.56
C HIS A 128 -4.25 -13.27 -1.14
N PRO A 129 -5.08 -14.28 -0.81
CA PRO A 129 -5.07 -14.91 0.51
C PRO A 129 -3.68 -15.37 0.97
N ALA A 130 -2.82 -15.83 0.06
CA ALA A 130 -1.45 -16.24 0.36
C ALA A 130 -0.55 -15.06 0.79
N ALA A 131 -0.72 -13.89 0.16
CA ALA A 131 0.07 -12.71 0.46
C ALA A 131 -0.43 -11.93 1.69
N LYS A 132 -1.67 -12.17 2.17
CA LYS A 132 -2.14 -11.61 3.44
C LYS A 132 -1.22 -11.95 4.62
N VAL A 133 -0.68 -13.17 4.62
CA VAL A 133 0.30 -13.62 5.63
C VAL A 133 1.58 -12.79 5.58
N GLN A 134 2.00 -12.39 4.38
CA GLN A 134 3.19 -11.58 4.15
C GLN A 134 2.97 -10.14 4.63
N ILE A 135 1.81 -9.55 4.35
CA ILE A 135 1.41 -8.23 4.85
C ILE A 135 1.43 -8.23 6.38
N GLU A 136 0.81 -9.21 7.02
CA GLU A 136 0.77 -9.29 8.48
C GLU A 136 2.17 -9.41 9.09
N ARG A 137 3.05 -10.23 8.49
CA ARG A 137 4.44 -10.36 8.91
C ARG A 137 5.19 -9.04 8.80
N PHE A 138 5.05 -8.32 7.68
CA PHE A 138 5.66 -7.02 7.48
C PHE A 138 5.31 -6.07 8.62
N PHE A 139 4.01 -5.88 8.90
CA PHE A 139 3.57 -5.00 9.98
C PHE A 139 4.00 -5.45 11.38
N THR A 140 4.24 -6.75 11.57
CA THR A 140 4.76 -7.30 12.83
C THR A 140 6.26 -7.04 12.99
N VAL A 141 7.02 -6.95 11.89
CA VAL A 141 8.45 -6.58 11.95
C VAL A 141 8.60 -5.07 12.19
N CYS A 142 7.80 -4.25 11.52
CA CYS A 142 7.90 -2.78 11.61
C CYS A 142 7.43 -2.17 12.95
N GLY A 143 6.65 -2.89 13.75
CA GLY A 143 5.77 -2.32 14.78
C GLY A 143 5.85 -2.98 16.15
#